data_AF-X1VXS2-F1
#
_entry.id   AF-X1VXS2-F1
#
_cell.length_a   1.000
_cell.length_b   1.000
_cell.length_c   1.000
_cell.angle_alpha   90.00
_cell.angle_beta   90.00
_cell.angle_gamma   90.00
#
_symmetry.space_group_name_H-M   'P 1'
#
loop_
_entity.id
_entity.type
_entity.pdbx_description
1 polymer ?
#
loop_
_entity_poly.entity_id
_entity_poly.type
_entity_poly.pdbx_seq_one_letter_code
_entity_poly.pdbx_strand_id
1 'polypeptide(L)'
;ADIIKFEKVCKIVKKLKNARFGQIGVRPNAFETVRYSEKILQLHGITIEPIDLSEIFGEISRLPDDDPKVKEKIQVIKDYTPTTTFPEDGILKLAKLAVVVENWVLENELDGFAFQCWPSIVSNFGIV
;
A
#
# COMPACT_ATOMS: atom_id res chain seq x y z
N ALA A 1 15.53 33.19 -1.09
CA ALA A 1 14.45 32.30 -1.57
C ALA A 1 15.02 31.07 -2.30
N ASP A 2 15.92 31.26 -3.26
CA ASP A 2 16.42 30.16 -4.10
C ASP A 2 17.20 29.07 -3.37
N ILE A 3 18.04 29.44 -2.39
CA ILE A 3 18.81 28.47 -1.59
C ILE A 3 17.88 27.52 -0.83
N ILE A 4 16.79 28.03 -0.26
CA ILE A 4 15.81 27.19 0.47
C ILE A 4 15.10 26.23 -0.49
N LYS A 5 14.76 26.70 -1.70
CA LYS A 5 14.16 25.84 -2.74
C LYS A 5 15.14 24.75 -3.16
N PHE A 6 16.39 25.12 -3.41
CA PHE A 6 17.45 24.19 -3.81
C PHE A 6 17.70 23.13 -2.74
N GLU A 7 17.81 23.53 -1.47
CA GLU A 7 17.93 22.62 -0.33
C GLU A 7 16.79 21.59 -0.29
N LYS A 8 15.53 22.02 -0.48
CA LYS A 8 14.38 21.12 -0.52
C LYS A 8 14.47 20.11 -1.67
N VAL A 9 14.88 20.55 -2.86
CA VAL A 9 15.10 19.66 -4.02
C VAL A 9 16.19 18.63 -3.71
N CYS A 10 17.33 19.06 -3.15
CA CYS A 10 18.41 18.15 -2.76
C CYS A 10 17.95 17.09 -1.76
N LYS A 11 17.11 17.46 -0.78
CA LYS A 11 16.55 16.50 0.19
C LYS A 11 15.69 15.44 -0.48
N ILE A 12 14.83 15.84 -1.42
CA ILE A 12 13.97 14.92 -2.18
C ILE A 12 14.82 13.97 -3.03
N VAL A 13 15.75 14.50 -3.83
CA VAL A 13 16.64 13.68 -4.68
C VAL A 13 17.46 12.71 -3.84
N LYS A 14 17.97 13.15 -2.68
CA LYS A 14 18.71 12.28 -1.75
C LYS A 14 17.85 11.14 -1.20
N LYS A 15 16.58 11.42 -0.88
CA LYS A 15 15.64 10.40 -0.38
C LYS A 15 15.28 9.40 -1.48
N LEU A 16 14.96 9.88 -2.69
CA LEU A 16 14.61 9.01 -3.81
C LEU A 16 15.74 8.06 -4.22
N LYS A 17 17.01 8.47 -4.09
CA LYS A 17 18.16 7.64 -4.48
C LYS A 17 18.31 6.33 -3.68
N ASN A 18 17.62 6.16 -2.57
CA ASN A 18 17.61 4.90 -1.81
C ASN A 18 16.20 4.42 -1.52
N ALA A 19 15.20 4.91 -2.27
CA ALA A 19 13.82 4.61 -1.98
C ALA A 19 13.50 3.14 -2.29
N ARG A 20 12.74 2.51 -1.39
CA ARG A 20 12.24 1.14 -1.53
C ARG A 20 10.73 1.19 -1.64
N PHE A 21 10.17 0.76 -2.77
CA PHE A 21 8.73 0.74 -2.97
C PHE A 21 8.19 -0.68 -3.10
N GLY A 22 7.09 -0.95 -2.42
CA GLY A 22 6.35 -2.19 -2.54
C GLY A 22 5.42 -2.21 -3.77
N GLN A 23 5.41 -3.31 -4.50
CA GLN A 23 4.44 -3.56 -5.56
C GLN A 23 3.60 -4.80 -5.20
N ILE A 24 2.36 -4.59 -4.80
CA ILE A 24 1.44 -5.66 -4.43
C ILE A 24 0.59 -6.06 -5.64
N GLY A 25 0.90 -7.22 -6.21
CA GLY A 25 0.32 -7.71 -7.45
C GLY A 25 0.76 -6.95 -8.70
N VAL A 26 0.11 -7.24 -9.82
CA VAL A 26 0.45 -6.65 -11.12
C VAL A 26 -0.47 -5.48 -11.47
N ARG A 27 0.03 -4.54 -12.27
CA ARG A 27 -0.83 -3.48 -12.81
C ARG A 27 -2.05 -4.09 -13.53
N PRO A 28 -3.24 -3.48 -13.47
CA PRO A 28 -4.33 -3.92 -14.33
C PRO A 28 -4.02 -3.60 -15.80
N ASN A 29 -4.49 -4.44 -16.72
CA ASN A 29 -4.18 -4.33 -18.15
C ASN A 29 -4.59 -2.97 -18.75
N ALA A 30 -5.70 -2.39 -18.28
CA ALA A 30 -6.19 -1.09 -18.76
C ALA A 30 -5.28 0.10 -18.38
N PHE A 31 -4.34 -0.07 -17.44
CA PHE A 31 -3.49 1.00 -16.93
C PHE A 31 -2.09 0.92 -17.56
N GLU A 32 -2.01 1.09 -18.88
CA GLU A 32 -0.71 1.08 -19.59
C GLU A 32 0.20 2.26 -19.20
N THR A 33 -0.38 3.39 -18.81
CA THR A 33 0.35 4.62 -18.48
C THR A 33 1.14 4.55 -17.17
N VAL A 34 0.86 3.56 -16.31
CA VAL A 34 1.60 3.35 -15.04
C VAL A 34 2.71 2.30 -15.18
N ARG A 35 3.01 1.85 -16.41
CA ARG A 35 4.13 0.95 -16.66
C ARG A 35 5.45 1.66 -16.36
N TYR A 36 6.33 0.96 -15.65
CA TYR A 36 7.69 1.40 -15.39
C TYR A 36 8.71 0.30 -15.71
N SER A 37 9.99 0.64 -15.65
CA SER A 37 11.09 -0.29 -15.79
C SER A 37 11.83 -0.37 -14.46
N GLU A 38 11.73 -1.52 -13.78
CA GLU A 38 12.49 -1.80 -12.55
C GLU A 38 13.99 -1.60 -12.76
N LYS A 39 14.50 -1.97 -13.94
CA LYS A 39 15.91 -1.75 -14.31
C LYS A 39 16.28 -0.26 -14.31
N ILE A 40 15.45 0.61 -14.88
CA ILE A 40 15.71 2.05 -14.88
C ILE A 40 15.65 2.61 -13.46
N LEU A 41 14.68 2.16 -12.65
CA LEU A 41 14.56 2.58 -11.25
C LEU A 41 15.78 2.16 -10.43
N GLN A 42 16.23 0.92 -10.61
CA GLN A 42 17.42 0.38 -9.95
C GLN A 42 18.70 1.15 -10.33
N LEU A 43 18.85 1.56 -11.59
CA LEU A 43 19.97 2.43 -12.03
C LEU A 43 19.99 3.79 -11.30
N HIS A 44 18.85 4.24 -10.80
CA HIS A 44 18.71 5.47 -10.01
C HIS A 44 18.68 5.21 -8.49
N GLY A 45 18.95 3.97 -8.05
CA GLY A 45 18.97 3.57 -6.65
C GLY A 45 17.58 3.34 -6.02
N ILE A 46 16.53 3.31 -6.84
CA ILE A 46 15.17 2.97 -6.40
C ILE A 46 14.97 1.46 -6.54
N THR A 47 14.55 0.81 -5.47
CA THR A 47 14.27 -0.64 -5.46
C THR A 47 12.77 -0.88 -5.45
N ILE A 48 12.31 -1.84 -6.24
CA ILE A 48 10.93 -2.30 -6.24
C ILE A 48 10.89 -3.69 -5.62
N GLU A 49 10.02 -3.87 -4.65
CA GLU A 49 9.81 -5.13 -3.95
C GLU A 49 8.43 -5.69 -4.29
N PRO A 50 8.35 -6.67 -5.20
CA PRO A 50 7.09 -7.27 -5.57
C PRO A 50 6.63 -8.29 -4.53
N ILE A 51 5.33 -8.33 -4.27
CA ILE A 51 4.65 -9.40 -3.52
C ILE A 51 3.37 -9.77 -4.25
N ASP A 52 3.02 -11.05 -4.28
CA ASP A 52 1.78 -11.47 -4.92
C ASP A 52 0.55 -11.11 -4.06
N LEU A 53 -0.56 -10.78 -4.72
CA LEU A 53 -1.81 -10.48 -4.00
C LEU A 53 -2.35 -11.67 -3.22
N SER A 54 -2.09 -12.89 -3.67
CA SER A 54 -2.50 -14.10 -2.95
C SER A 54 -1.78 -14.25 -1.61
N GLU A 55 -0.54 -13.78 -1.48
CA GLU A 55 0.18 -13.78 -0.21
C GLU A 55 -0.48 -12.81 0.78
N ILE A 56 -0.80 -11.60 0.32
CA ILE A 56 -1.53 -10.60 1.11
C ILE A 56 -2.91 -11.14 1.54
N PHE A 57 -3.66 -11.77 0.62
CA PHE A 57 -4.95 -12.38 0.97
C PHE A 57 -4.81 -13.57 1.93
N GLY A 58 -3.73 -14.34 1.81
CA GLY A 58 -3.39 -15.41 2.74
C GLY A 58 -3.18 -14.88 4.16
N GLU A 59 -2.39 -13.82 4.31
CA GLU A 59 -2.16 -13.16 5.61
C GLU A 59 -3.43 -12.56 6.19
N ILE A 60 -4.25 -11.89 5.37
CA ILE A 60 -5.56 -11.38 5.81
C ILE A 60 -6.47 -12.49 6.34
N SER A 61 -6.46 -13.67 5.68
CA SER A 61 -7.27 -14.81 6.07
C SER A 61 -6.80 -15.45 7.38
N ARG A 62 -5.51 -15.33 7.71
CA ARG A 62 -4.91 -15.83 8.96
C ARG A 62 -5.08 -14.85 10.13
N LEU A 63 -5.24 -13.56 9.83
CA LEU A 63 -5.40 -12.51 10.84
C LEU A 63 -6.77 -12.64 11.54
N PRO A 64 -6.83 -12.79 12.88
CA PRO A 64 -8.09 -12.85 13.61
C PRO A 64 -8.91 -11.56 13.51
N ASP A 65 -10.24 -11.68 13.53
CA ASP A 65 -11.15 -10.52 13.50
C ASP A 65 -11.04 -9.65 14.77
N ASP A 66 -10.69 -10.27 15.89
CA ASP A 66 -10.61 -9.66 17.20
C ASP A 66 -9.21 -9.15 17.58
N ASP A 67 -8.25 -9.25 16.65
CA ASP A 67 -6.88 -8.77 16.82
C ASP A 67 -6.87 -7.28 17.24
N PRO A 68 -6.08 -6.89 18.26
CA PRO A 68 -6.03 -5.51 18.73
C PRO A 68 -5.72 -4.49 17.63
N LYS A 69 -4.82 -4.81 16.68
CA LYS A 69 -4.47 -3.92 15.57
C LYS A 69 -5.63 -3.75 14.60
N VAL A 70 -6.42 -4.80 14.38
CA VAL A 70 -7.63 -4.73 13.53
C VAL A 70 -8.68 -3.84 14.18
N LYS A 71 -8.94 -4.01 15.48
CA LYS A 71 -9.88 -3.15 16.23
C LYS A 71 -9.46 -1.68 16.22
N GLU A 72 -8.17 -1.41 16.43
CA GLU A 72 -7.61 -0.06 16.33
C GLU A 72 -7.84 0.51 14.93
N LYS A 73 -7.56 -0.26 13.88
CA LYS A 73 -7.73 0.20 12.50
C LYS A 73 -9.19 0.46 12.14
N ILE A 74 -10.13 -0.36 12.63
CA ILE A 74 -11.58 -0.11 12.48
C ILE A 74 -11.93 1.25 13.10
N GLN A 75 -11.42 1.56 14.30
CA GLN A 75 -11.70 2.83 14.95
C GLN A 75 -11.15 4.00 14.15
N VAL A 76 -9.90 3.90 13.64
CA VAL A 76 -9.29 4.91 12.76
C VAL A 76 -10.16 5.17 11.53
N ILE A 77 -10.68 4.13 10.88
CA ILE A 77 -11.56 4.28 9.71
C ILE A 77 -12.86 5.02 10.09
N LYS A 78 -13.48 4.65 11.21
CA LYS A 78 -14.73 5.26 11.70
C LYS A 78 -14.55 6.72 12.11
N ASP A 79 -13.39 7.08 12.66
CA ASP A 79 -13.08 8.45 13.08
C ASP A 79 -12.73 9.34 11.88
N TYR A 80 -12.16 8.76 10.81
CA TYR A 80 -11.78 9.49 9.61
C TYR A 80 -12.98 9.89 8.73
N THR A 81 -13.99 9.03 8.62
CA THR A 81 -15.15 9.26 7.74
C THR A 81 -16.43 8.56 8.24
N PRO A 82 -17.63 9.08 7.95
CA PRO A 82 -18.87 8.38 8.22
C PRO A 82 -18.90 6.99 7.57
N THR A 83 -19.22 5.97 8.36
CA THR A 83 -19.23 4.56 7.94
C THR A 83 -20.61 3.90 7.98
N THR A 84 -21.65 4.64 8.37
CA THR A 84 -23.00 4.12 8.64
C THR A 84 -23.70 3.48 7.43
N THR A 85 -23.26 3.78 6.21
CA THR A 85 -23.82 3.24 4.97
C THR A 85 -23.09 2.00 4.45
N PHE A 86 -21.99 1.60 5.09
CA PHE A 86 -21.17 0.49 4.63
C PHE A 86 -21.44 -0.79 5.45
N PRO A 87 -21.42 -1.97 4.81
CA PRO A 87 -21.47 -3.24 5.52
C PRO A 87 -20.32 -3.38 6.53
N GLU A 88 -20.60 -3.90 7.73
CA GLU A 88 -19.58 -4.09 8.76
C GLU A 88 -18.47 -5.05 8.32
N ASP A 89 -18.80 -6.05 7.50
CA ASP A 89 -17.82 -6.99 6.95
C ASP A 89 -16.84 -6.31 5.98
N GLY A 90 -17.29 -5.30 5.24
CA GLY A 90 -16.44 -4.47 4.37
C GLY A 90 -15.43 -3.65 5.17
N ILE A 91 -15.87 -3.05 6.29
CA ILE A 91 -15.00 -2.30 7.20
C ILE A 91 -13.96 -3.22 7.82
N LEU A 92 -14.37 -4.43 8.25
CA LEU A 92 -13.47 -5.43 8.80
C LEU A 92 -12.41 -5.86 7.77
N LYS A 93 -12.81 -6.18 6.54
CA LYS A 93 -11.89 -6.54 5.44
C LYS A 93 -10.89 -5.42 5.15
N LEU A 94 -11.34 -4.17 5.11
CA LEU A 94 -10.48 -3.01 4.89
C LEU A 94 -9.49 -2.81 6.04
N ALA A 95 -9.95 -2.95 7.29
CA ALA A 95 -9.08 -2.87 8.46
C ALA A 95 -7.99 -3.95 8.44
N LYS A 96 -8.35 -5.21 8.13
CA LYS A 96 -7.36 -6.29 7.99
C LYS A 96 -6.36 -6.05 6.86
N LEU A 97 -6.83 -5.59 5.70
CA LEU A 97 -5.95 -5.24 4.58
C LEU A 97 -4.95 -4.16 5.01
N ALA A 98 -5.41 -3.10 5.67
CA ALA A 98 -4.53 -2.04 6.16
C ALA A 98 -3.49 -2.56 7.17
N VAL A 99 -3.88 -3.42 8.12
CA VAL A 99 -2.95 -4.02 9.09
C VAL A 99 -1.89 -4.88 8.40
N VAL A 100 -2.30 -5.75 7.48
CA VAL A 100 -1.38 -6.64 6.76
C VAL A 100 -0.39 -5.84 5.90
N VAL A 101 -0.89 -4.86 5.15
CA VAL A 101 -0.04 -4.02 4.30
C VAL A 101 0.91 -3.16 5.13
N GLU A 102 0.45 -2.58 6.24
CA GLU A 102 1.32 -1.81 7.14
C GLU A 102 2.42 -2.66 7.77
N ASN A 103 2.09 -3.87 8.25
CA ASN A 103 3.09 -4.79 8.78
C ASN A 103 4.12 -5.13 7.69
N TRP A 104 3.67 -5.48 6.48
CA TRP A 104 4.56 -5.79 5.36
C TRP A 104 5.48 -4.63 4.97
N VAL A 105 4.95 -3.40 4.95
CA VAL A 105 5.73 -2.17 4.69
C VAL A 105 6.80 -1.95 5.76
N LEU A 106 6.46 -2.15 7.03
CA LEU A 106 7.40 -2.00 8.15
C LEU A 106 8.47 -3.09 8.15
N GLU A 107 8.08 -4.35 7.94
CA GLU A 107 8.97 -5.52 7.93
C GLU A 107 10.03 -5.44 6.82
N ASN A 108 9.66 -4.89 5.66
CA ASN A 108 10.55 -4.78 4.50
C ASN A 108 11.17 -3.37 4.37
N GLU A 109 10.99 -2.51 5.37
CA GLU A 109 11.53 -1.15 5.41
C GLU A 109 11.20 -0.36 4.12
N LEU A 110 9.93 -0.39 3.69
CA LEU A 110 9.48 0.25 2.46
C LEU A 110 9.11 1.73 2.71
N ASP A 111 9.54 2.61 1.81
CA ASP A 111 9.19 4.05 1.82
C ASP A 111 7.78 4.31 1.26
N GLY A 112 7.16 3.33 0.62
CA GLY A 112 5.80 3.39 0.11
C GLY A 112 5.41 2.13 -0.64
N PHE A 113 4.16 2.04 -1.08
CA PHE A 113 3.66 0.90 -1.84
C PHE A 113 2.57 1.31 -2.84
N ALA A 114 2.33 0.43 -3.80
CA ALA A 114 1.16 0.44 -4.66
C ALA A 114 0.59 -0.98 -4.76
N PHE A 115 -0.73 -1.11 -4.91
CA PHE A 115 -1.37 -2.40 -5.10
C PHE A 115 -2.36 -2.39 -6.27
N GLN A 116 -2.64 -3.55 -6.83
CA GLN A 116 -3.67 -3.70 -7.85
C GLN A 116 -5.07 -3.49 -7.25
N CYS A 117 -5.67 -2.34 -7.53
CA CYS A 117 -7.01 -2.01 -7.04
C CYS A 117 -8.11 -2.86 -7.72
N TRP A 118 -8.12 -2.92 -9.06
CA TRP A 118 -9.13 -3.62 -9.84
C TRP A 118 -8.51 -4.71 -10.73
N PRO A 119 -9.14 -5.91 -10.86
CA PRO A 119 -10.33 -6.38 -10.15
C PRO A 119 -10.06 -6.93 -8.75
N SER A 120 -8.79 -7.08 -8.36
CA SER A 120 -8.40 -7.89 -7.19
C SER A 120 -9.01 -7.41 -5.86
N ILE A 121 -8.87 -6.14 -5.50
CA ILE A 121 -9.43 -5.63 -4.23
C ILE A 121 -10.94 -5.38 -4.35
N VAL A 122 -11.36 -4.69 -5.41
CA VAL A 122 -12.76 -4.27 -5.55
C VAL A 122 -13.70 -5.44 -5.83
N SER A 123 -13.39 -6.26 -6.85
CA SER A 123 -14.30 -7.30 -7.32
C SER A 123 -14.10 -8.63 -6.60
N ASN A 124 -12.86 -9.02 -6.29
CA ASN A 124 -12.60 -10.34 -5.70
C ASN A 124 -12.59 -10.32 -4.17
N PHE A 125 -11.98 -9.29 -3.57
CA PHE A 125 -11.92 -9.16 -2.11
C PHE A 125 -13.16 -8.47 -1.52
N GLY A 126 -13.84 -7.63 -2.31
CA GLY A 126 -15.13 -7.04 -1.95
C GLY A 126 -15.02 -5.77 -1.11
N ILE A 127 -13.96 -4.98 -1.29
CA ILE A 127 -13.86 -3.62 -0.74
C ILE A 127 -14.22 -2.62 -1.85
N VAL A 128 -15.35 -1.94 -1.69
CA VAL A 128 -15.89 -0.97 -2.66
C VAL A 128 -16.08 0.40 -2.01
#